data_AF-A0A674PMM1-F1
#
_entry.id   AF-A0A674PMM1-F1
#
_cell.length_a   1.000
_cell.length_b   1.000
_cell.length_c   1.000
_cell.angle_alpha   90.00
_cell.angle_beta   90.00
_cell.angle_gamma   90.00
#
_symmetry.space_group_name_H-M   'P 1'
#
loop_
_entity.id
_entity.type
_entity.pdbx_description
1 polymer ?
#
loop_
_entity_poly.entity_id
_entity_poly.type
_entity_poly.pdbx_seq_one_letter_code
_entity_poly.pdbx_strand_id
1 'polypeptide(L)'
;MLTSGRVEQVPSLPASEALRVILQPAAAAPREPHIPIPERYSGEAGVCARFLLQCSLVFVLQPLTYPSDRTKITFIVNLLSGRATRWAMAVLEN
;
A
#
# COMPACT_ATOMS: atom_id res chain seq x y z
N MET A 1 1.52 -60.90 25.43
CA MET A 1 1.90 -59.86 26.40
C MET A 1 2.18 -58.59 25.64
N LEU A 2 1.35 -57.57 25.89
CA LEU A 2 1.20 -56.31 25.17
C LEU A 2 2.30 -55.31 25.56
N THR A 3 2.72 -54.44 24.63
CA THR A 3 3.03 -52.98 24.71
C THR A 3 3.72 -52.65 23.37
N SER A 4 3.51 -51.53 22.67
CA SER A 4 3.56 -50.13 23.07
C SER A 4 2.96 -49.30 21.93
N GLY A 5 1.89 -48.56 22.20
CA GLY A 5 1.30 -47.60 21.28
C GLY A 5 1.42 -46.21 21.89
N ARG A 6 2.55 -45.52 21.64
CA ARG A 6 2.72 -44.11 21.99
C ARG A 6 1.93 -43.28 20.98
N VAL A 7 0.69 -42.96 21.31
CA VAL A 7 -0.04 -41.87 20.69
C VAL A 7 0.53 -40.56 21.22
N GLU A 8 1.20 -39.82 20.33
CA GLU A 8 1.56 -38.41 20.52
C GLU A 8 0.31 -37.65 20.94
N GLN A 9 0.30 -37.27 22.22
CA GLN A 9 -0.78 -36.55 22.83
C GLN A 9 -0.70 -35.10 22.36
N VAL A 10 -1.50 -34.77 21.35
CA VAL A 10 -1.77 -33.40 20.94
C VAL A 10 -2.28 -32.63 22.17
N PRO A 11 -1.66 -31.51 22.58
CA PRO A 11 -2.17 -30.71 23.67
C PRO A 11 -3.56 -30.20 23.28
N SER A 12 -4.61 -30.79 23.83
CA SER A 12 -5.96 -30.28 23.70
C SER A 12 -6.04 -28.99 24.50
N LEU A 13 -5.89 -27.86 23.81
CA LEU A 13 -6.15 -26.54 24.41
C LEU A 13 -7.59 -26.53 24.97
N PRO A 14 -7.82 -25.97 26.17
CA PRO A 14 -9.15 -25.85 26.73
C PRO A 14 -10.05 -25.05 25.76
N ALA A 15 -11.30 -25.48 25.61
CA ALA A 15 -12.26 -24.88 24.67
C ALA A 15 -12.40 -23.35 24.80
N SER A 16 -12.08 -22.79 25.97
CA SER A 16 -12.06 -21.34 26.22
C SER A 16 -10.94 -20.61 25.45
N GLU A 17 -9.78 -21.21 25.26
CA GLU A 17 -8.71 -20.65 24.42
C GLU A 17 -9.04 -20.79 22.93
N ALA A 18 -9.64 -21.91 22.52
CA ALA A 18 -10.11 -22.07 21.14
C ALA A 18 -11.16 -21.01 20.77
N LEU A 19 -12.12 -20.75 21.66
CA LEU A 19 -13.12 -19.68 21.47
C LEU A 19 -12.49 -18.29 21.39
N ARG A 20 -11.43 -18.01 22.17
CA ARG A 20 -10.70 -16.74 22.10
C ARG A 20 -9.99 -16.56 20.76
N VAL A 21 -9.43 -17.62 20.17
CA VAL A 21 -8.81 -17.57 18.83
C VAL A 21 -9.86 -17.34 17.74
N ILE A 22 -11.04 -17.96 17.85
CA ILE A 22 -12.11 -17.86 16.84
C ILE A 22 -12.83 -16.50 16.88
N LEU A 23 -12.97 -15.92 18.08
CA LEU A 23 -13.67 -14.65 18.29
C LEU A 23 -12.74 -13.44 18.31
N GLN A 24 -11.42 -13.62 18.16
CA GLN A 24 -10.54 -12.50 17.91
C GLN A 24 -11.03 -11.82 16.63
N PRO A 25 -11.48 -10.55 16.69
CA PRO A 25 -11.55 -9.76 15.48
C PRO A 25 -10.12 -9.76 14.98
N ALA A 26 -9.84 -10.46 13.87
CA ALA A 26 -8.56 -10.33 13.19
C ALA A 26 -8.41 -8.82 13.01
N ALA A 27 -7.49 -8.21 13.78
CA ALA A 27 -7.36 -6.76 13.83
C ALA A 27 -7.28 -6.31 12.39
N ALA A 28 -8.33 -5.64 11.90
CA ALA A 28 -8.47 -5.38 10.48
C ALA A 28 -7.22 -4.62 10.08
N ALA A 29 -6.43 -5.21 9.17
CA ALA A 29 -5.17 -4.61 8.76
C ALA A 29 -5.45 -3.14 8.38
N PRO A 30 -4.57 -2.19 8.72
CA PRO A 30 -4.78 -0.78 8.39
C PRO A 30 -5.11 -0.65 6.89
N ARG A 31 -6.33 -0.21 6.57
CA ARG A 31 -6.78 -0.05 5.18
C ARG A 31 -6.64 1.41 4.82
N GLU A 32 -6.02 1.66 3.69
CA GLU A 32 -5.93 3.02 3.17
C GLU A 32 -7.24 3.45 2.52
N PRO A 33 -7.63 4.73 2.67
CA PRO A 33 -8.76 5.29 1.95
C PRO A 33 -8.53 5.20 0.44
N HIS A 34 -9.61 4.99 -0.30
CA HIS A 34 -9.60 5.11 -1.75
C HIS A 34 -9.71 6.58 -2.13
N ILE A 35 -8.80 7.05 -3.00
CA ILE A 35 -8.71 8.45 -3.42
C ILE A 35 -8.82 8.47 -4.95
N PRO A 36 -9.59 9.42 -5.51
CA PRO A 36 -9.58 9.61 -6.96
C PRO A 36 -8.17 9.95 -7.46
N ILE A 37 -7.83 9.39 -8.63
CA ILE A 37 -6.54 9.64 -9.26
C ILE A 37 -6.46 11.12 -9.66
N PRO A 38 -5.36 11.84 -9.34
CA PRO A 38 -5.17 13.23 -9.74
C PRO A 38 -5.18 13.41 -11.27
N GLU A 39 -5.42 14.65 -11.71
CA GLU A 39 -5.36 14.98 -13.13
C GLU A 39 -3.93 14.87 -13.67
N ARG A 40 -3.81 14.45 -14.94
CA ARG A 40 -2.51 14.40 -15.61
C ARG A 40 -1.97 15.80 -15.88
N TYR A 41 -0.68 16.00 -15.66
CA TYR A 41 0.00 17.28 -15.86
C TYR A 41 0.75 17.33 -17.19
N SER A 42 0.38 18.26 -18.08
CA SER A 42 0.97 18.37 -19.43
C SER A 42 2.24 19.22 -19.52
N GLY A 43 2.63 19.91 -18.43
CA GLY A 43 3.67 20.94 -18.44
C GLY A 43 3.13 22.35 -18.69
N GLU A 44 1.90 22.64 -18.29
CA GLU A 44 1.32 23.98 -18.36
C GLU A 44 1.77 24.85 -17.18
N ALA A 45 2.13 26.11 -17.45
CA ALA A 45 2.51 27.06 -16.41
C ALA A 45 1.25 27.51 -15.64
N GLY A 46 1.35 27.63 -14.31
CA GLY A 46 0.24 28.08 -13.46
C GLY A 46 -0.62 26.97 -12.84
N VAL A 47 -0.55 25.73 -13.33
CA VAL A 47 -1.25 24.57 -12.73
C VAL A 47 -0.34 23.62 -11.97
N CYS A 48 0.99 23.81 -12.06
CA CYS A 48 2.00 22.96 -11.40
C CYS A 48 1.79 22.86 -9.88
N ALA A 49 1.55 23.99 -9.20
CA ALA A 49 1.34 24.01 -7.76
C ALA A 49 0.11 23.17 -7.34
N ARG A 50 -0.99 23.27 -8.10
CA ARG A 50 -2.21 22.49 -7.86
C ARG A 50 -1.96 21.00 -8.06
N PHE A 51 -1.25 20.63 -9.14
CA PHE A 51 -0.87 19.25 -9.43
C PHE A 51 -0.03 18.64 -8.29
N LEU A 52 0.99 19.35 -7.82
CA LEU A 52 1.84 18.88 -6.72
C LEU A 52 1.06 18.76 -5.40
N LEU A 53 0.13 19.69 -5.13
CA LEU A 53 -0.76 19.60 -3.97
C LEU A 53 -1.62 18.33 -4.03
N GLN A 54 -2.24 18.03 -5.18
CA GLN A 54 -3.02 16.80 -5.33
C GLN A 54 -2.18 15.54 -5.12
N CYS A 55 -0.96 15.50 -5.66
CA CYS A 55 -0.03 14.38 -5.43
C CYS A 55 0.33 14.24 -3.94
N SER A 56 0.59 15.36 -3.25
CA SER A 56 0.90 15.35 -1.82
C SER A 56 -0.25 14.80 -0.99
N LEU A 57 -1.50 15.14 -1.31
CA LEU A 57 -2.67 14.62 -0.60
C LEU A 57 -2.81 13.11 -0.74
N VAL A 58 -2.55 12.56 -1.94
CA VAL A 58 -2.53 11.11 -2.16
C VAL A 58 -1.51 10.44 -1.24
N PHE A 59 -0.30 10.97 -1.13
CA PHE A 59 0.75 10.37 -0.28
C PHE A 59 0.47 10.46 1.21
N VAL A 60 -0.17 11.55 1.66
CA VAL A 60 -0.58 11.71 3.07
C VAL A 60 -1.64 10.67 3.44
N LEU A 61 -2.57 10.43 2.52
CA LEU A 61 -3.71 9.55 2.75
C LEU A 61 -3.40 8.07 2.44
N GLN A 62 -2.37 7.77 1.63
CA GLN A 62 -1.95 6.41 1.26
C GLN A 62 -0.44 6.16 1.55
N PRO A 63 0.01 6.25 2.83
CA PRO A 63 1.41 6.11 3.19
C PRO A 63 1.97 4.68 3.06
N LEU A 64 1.15 3.64 3.17
CA LEU A 64 1.48 2.23 2.95
C LEU A 64 1.60 1.89 1.46
N THR A 65 0.78 2.51 0.58
CA THR A 65 0.92 2.34 -0.88
C THR A 65 2.14 3.07 -1.42
N TYR A 66 2.47 4.25 -0.88
CA TYR A 66 3.61 5.06 -1.32
C TYR A 66 4.67 5.26 -0.21
N PRO A 67 5.30 4.17 0.28
CA PRO A 67 6.16 4.22 1.47
C PRO A 67 7.54 4.86 1.19
N SER A 68 7.95 4.95 -0.08
CA SER A 68 9.27 5.42 -0.48
C SER A 68 9.19 6.58 -1.46
N ASP A 69 10.26 7.38 -1.52
CA ASP A 69 10.36 8.44 -2.51
C ASP A 69 10.37 7.88 -3.93
N ARG A 70 10.94 6.69 -4.15
CA ARG A 70 10.88 5.99 -5.44
C ARG A 70 9.43 5.74 -5.88
N THR A 71 8.57 5.22 -5.00
CA THR A 71 7.15 4.99 -5.31
C THR A 71 6.39 6.28 -5.58
N LYS A 72 6.70 7.36 -4.84
CA LYS A 72 6.09 8.68 -5.04
C LYS A 72 6.51 9.32 -6.36
N ILE A 73 7.80 9.23 -6.70
CA ILE A 73 8.35 9.72 -7.97
C ILE A 73 7.70 8.97 -9.14
N THR A 74 7.65 7.63 -9.09
CA THR A 74 6.98 6.82 -10.13
C THR A 74 5.52 7.23 -10.31
N PHE A 75 4.80 7.47 -9.21
CA PHE A 75 3.43 7.96 -9.26
C PHE A 75 3.31 9.31 -9.99
N ILE A 76 4.15 10.29 -9.62
CA ILE A 76 4.16 11.62 -10.26
C ILE A 76 4.49 11.49 -11.75
N VAL A 77 5.51 10.70 -12.11
CA VAL A 77 5.93 10.48 -13.50
C VAL A 77 4.79 9.87 -14.34
N ASN A 78 4.05 8.91 -13.79
CA ASN A 78 2.89 8.29 -14.46
C ASN A 78 1.73 9.27 -14.71
N LEU A 79 1.67 10.37 -13.94
CA LEU A 79 0.69 11.43 -14.13
C LEU A 79 1.17 12.53 -15.09
N LEU A 80 2.42 12.47 -15.57
CA LEU A 80 2.87 13.42 -16.58
C LEU A 80 2.27 13.07 -17.95
N SER A 81 1.98 14.11 -18.73
CA SER A 81 1.53 14.01 -20.11
C SER A 81 2.23 15.05 -20.98
N GLY A 82 2.08 14.94 -22.30
CA GLY A 82 2.51 15.96 -23.25
C GLY A 82 3.99 16.33 -23.13
N ARG A 83 4.28 17.61 -22.85
CA ARG A 83 5.66 18.12 -22.75
C ARG A 83 6.35 17.64 -21.47
N ALA A 84 5.61 17.49 -20.37
CA ALA A 84 6.17 17.04 -19.11
C ALA A 84 6.67 15.59 -19.18
N THR A 85 5.95 14.70 -19.89
CA THR A 85 6.43 13.32 -20.10
C THR A 85 7.74 13.28 -20.88
N ARG A 86 7.90 14.11 -21.93
CA ARG A 86 9.15 14.17 -22.70
C ARG A 86 10.32 14.63 -21.85
N TRP A 87 10.10 15.64 -21.00
CA TRP A 87 11.10 16.06 -20.03
C TRP A 87 11.47 14.92 -19.08
N ALA A 88 10.49 14.21 -18.52
CA ALA A 88 10.75 13.11 -17.59
C ALA A 88 11.52 11.95 -18.23
N MET A 89 11.19 11.57 -19.47
CA MET A 89 11.95 10.54 -20.19
C MET A 89 13.40 10.97 -20.39
N ALA A 90 13.64 12.22 -20.84
CA ALA A 90 15.00 12.72 -21.04
C ALA A 90 15.83 12.79 -19.74
N VAL A 91 15.20 13.08 -18.60
CA VAL A 91 15.87 13.12 -17.30
C VAL A 91 16.12 11.73 -16.71
N LEU A 92 15.22 10.77 -16.97
CA LEU A 92 15.30 9.41 -16.43
C LEU A 92 16.16 8.46 -17.30
N GLU A 93 16.35 8.77 -18.58
CA GLU A 93 17.19 8.01 -19.51
C GLU A 93 18.68 8.38 -19.44
N ASN A 94 19.06 9.35 -18.62
CA ASN A 94 20.43 9.86 -18.46
C ASN A 94 21.01 9.52 -17.08
#